data_AF-A0A842YB03-F1
#
_entry.id   AF-A0A842YB03-F1
#
_cell.length_a   1.000
_cell.length_b   1.000
_cell.length_c   1.000
_cell.angle_alpha   90.00
_cell.angle_beta   90.00
_cell.angle_gamma   90.00
#
_symmetry.space_group_name_H-M   'P 1'
#
loop_
_entity.id
_entity.type
_entity.pdbx_description
1 polymer ?
#
loop_
_entity_poly.entity_id
_entity_poly.type
_entity_poly.pdbx_seq_one_letter_code
_entity_poly.pdbx_strand_id
1 'polypeptide(L)'
;MYPTLMVTRNISPETICTRTECPYGKEYCIHVPELNFRLCTRKRGIVSKSLEMLVNRRMGFKRLIEEGNDAKKYEFIQNTLKGVLVSCFGYLGFKNAKFGRVEAHTAVTALAREVMLKTQDIGEEMGLEMIHGIV
;
A
#
# COMPACT_ATOMS: atom_id res chain seq x y z
N MET A 1 -0.25 5.52 4.10
CA MET A 1 -0.37 5.43 2.63
C MET A 1 0.08 4.07 2.10
N TYR A 2 1.36 3.69 2.21
CA TYR A 2 1.89 2.47 1.58
C TYR A 2 1.15 1.16 1.93
N PRO A 3 0.85 0.83 3.20
CA PRO A 3 0.12 -0.41 3.49
C PRO A 3 -1.26 -0.46 2.81
N THR A 4 -1.96 0.67 2.78
CA THR A 4 -3.26 0.80 2.11
C THR A 4 -3.13 0.61 0.60
N LEU A 5 -2.11 1.19 -0.04
CA LEU A 5 -1.85 0.98 -1.47
C LEU A 5 -1.54 -0.50 -1.76
N MET A 6 -0.68 -1.13 -0.95
CA MET A 6 -0.33 -2.55 -1.11
C MET A 6 -1.54 -3.47 -0.97
N VAL A 7 -2.47 -3.14 -0.06
CA VAL A 7 -3.73 -3.86 0.14
C VAL A 7 -4.71 -3.60 -1.00
N THR A 8 -4.98 -2.34 -1.33
CA THR A 8 -6.03 -1.97 -2.31
C THR A 8 -5.65 -2.29 -3.74
N ARG A 9 -4.36 -2.19 -4.11
CA ARG A 9 -3.84 -2.48 -5.45
C ARG A 9 -3.28 -3.90 -5.58
N ASN A 10 -3.45 -4.72 -4.54
CA ASN A 10 -3.01 -6.12 -4.51
C ASN A 10 -1.50 -6.29 -4.80
N ILE A 11 -0.64 -5.45 -4.21
CA ILE A 11 0.80 -5.47 -4.45
C ILE A 11 1.46 -6.53 -3.56
N SER A 12 1.97 -7.57 -4.20
CA SER A 12 2.70 -8.70 -3.59
C SER A 12 3.67 -9.29 -4.62
N PRO A 13 4.80 -9.93 -4.24
CA PRO A 13 5.79 -10.45 -5.17
C PRO A 13 5.23 -11.29 -6.33
N GLU A 14 4.28 -12.17 -6.05
CA GLU A 14 3.65 -13.09 -6.99
C GLU A 14 2.56 -12.46 -7.87
N THR A 15 2.11 -11.26 -7.51
CA THR A 15 1.09 -10.51 -8.27
C THR A 15 1.70 -9.62 -9.35
N ILE A 16 3.03 -9.43 -9.33
CA ILE A 16 3.75 -8.70 -10.37
C ILE A 16 3.70 -9.50 -11.67
N CYS A 17 3.01 -8.93 -12.66
CA CYS A 17 2.84 -9.50 -14.00
C CYS A 17 3.84 -8.87 -14.97
N THR A 18 5.00 -9.50 -15.13
CA THR A 18 6.03 -9.12 -16.11
C THR A 18 5.86 -9.78 -17.47
N ARG A 19 4.90 -10.69 -17.61
CA ARG A 19 4.64 -11.39 -18.88
C ARG A 19 3.94 -10.47 -19.88
N THR A 20 4.28 -10.60 -21.15
CA THR A 20 3.60 -9.92 -22.27
C THR A 20 2.10 -10.23 -22.28
N GLU A 21 1.76 -11.50 -22.04
CA GLU A 21 0.40 -12.00 -21.89
C GLU A 21 0.20 -12.59 -20.49
N CYS A 22 -0.80 -12.07 -19.77
CA CYS A 22 -1.18 -12.59 -18.47
C CYS A 22 -1.95 -13.91 -18.68
N PRO A 23 -1.63 -14.99 -17.96
CA PRO A 23 -2.34 -16.26 -18.07
C PRO A 23 -3.82 -16.18 -17.66
N TYR A 24 -4.21 -15.10 -16.98
CA TYR A 24 -5.58 -14.86 -16.57
C TYR A 24 -6.33 -13.90 -17.49
N GLY A 25 -5.67 -13.29 -18.47
CA GLY A 25 -6.24 -12.21 -19.29
C GLY A 25 -5.78 -10.82 -18.85
N LYS A 26 -5.80 -9.86 -19.78
CA LYS A 26 -5.36 -8.47 -19.55
C LYS A 26 -6.35 -7.69 -18.68
N GLU A 27 -7.61 -8.10 -18.66
CA GLU A 27 -8.69 -7.52 -17.85
C GLU A 27 -8.46 -7.66 -16.34
N TYR A 28 -7.64 -8.63 -15.92
CA TYR A 28 -7.23 -8.80 -14.52
C TYR A 28 -5.91 -8.10 -14.21
N CYS A 29 -5.41 -7.22 -15.07
CA CYS A 29 -4.17 -6.51 -14.87
C CYS A 29 -4.40 -5.01 -14.71
N ILE A 30 -3.88 -4.45 -13.61
CA ILE A 30 -3.81 -3.01 -13.40
C ILE A 30 -2.48 -2.51 -13.95
N HIS A 31 -2.54 -1.42 -14.72
CA HIS A 31 -1.36 -0.70 -15.17
C HIS A 31 -0.73 0.08 -14.01
N VAL A 32 0.59 0.07 -13.92
CA VAL A 32 1.34 0.88 -12.95
C VAL A 32 2.04 2.00 -13.72
N PRO A 33 1.87 3.28 -13.35
CA PRO A 33 2.54 4.39 -14.03
C PRO A 33 4.04 4.18 -14.10
N GLU A 34 4.67 4.60 -15.21
CA GLU A 34 6.13 4.64 -15.40
C GLU A 34 6.86 3.28 -15.37
N LEU A 35 6.14 2.15 -15.25
CA LEU A 35 6.74 0.82 -15.14
C LEU A 35 6.33 -0.10 -16.29
N ASN A 36 7.26 -0.95 -16.72
CA ASN A 36 7.07 -1.88 -17.85
C ASN A 36 6.35 -3.18 -17.48
N PHE A 37 5.64 -3.20 -16.35
CA PHE A 37 4.91 -4.38 -15.86
C PHE A 37 3.58 -3.98 -15.23
N ARG A 38 2.74 -4.98 -14.97
CA ARG A 38 1.37 -4.80 -14.47
C ARG A 38 1.19 -5.50 -13.11
N LEU A 39 0.09 -5.22 -12.44
CA LEU A 39 -0.33 -5.93 -11.23
C LEU A 39 -1.53 -6.83 -11.52
N CYS A 40 -1.39 -8.12 -11.29
CA CYS A 40 -2.48 -9.08 -11.43
C CYS A 40 -3.42 -9.02 -10.21
N THR A 41 -4.72 -8.91 -10.46
CA THR A 41 -5.77 -8.86 -9.43
C THR A 41 -6.60 -10.14 -9.35
N ARG A 42 -6.35 -11.12 -10.24
CA ARG A 42 -7.13 -12.36 -10.28
C ARG A 42 -7.09 -13.14 -8.96
N LYS A 43 -5.92 -13.20 -8.31
CA LYS A 43 -5.71 -13.85 -7.01
C LYS A 43 -5.16 -12.85 -6.01
N ARG A 44 -5.60 -12.97 -4.76
CA ARG A 44 -5.11 -12.15 -3.65
C ARG A 44 -3.66 -12.53 -3.32
N GLY A 45 -2.77 -11.55 -3.33
CA GLY A 45 -1.37 -11.76 -2.96
C GLY A 45 -1.21 -12.02 -1.45
N ILE A 46 -0.20 -12.80 -1.07
CA ILE A 46 0.11 -13.19 0.30
C ILE A 46 0.46 -11.98 1.16
N VAL A 47 1.27 -11.05 0.63
CA VAL A 47 1.65 -9.83 1.35
C VAL A 47 0.42 -8.95 1.53
N SER A 48 -0.35 -8.71 0.46
CA SER A 48 -1.59 -7.92 0.52
C SER A 48 -2.60 -8.50 1.50
N LYS A 49 -2.82 -9.83 1.46
CA LYS A 49 -3.74 -10.53 2.38
C LYS A 49 -3.28 -10.41 3.84
N SER A 50 -1.99 -10.54 4.09
CA SER A 50 -1.42 -10.45 5.44
C SER A 50 -1.54 -9.02 6.00
N LEU A 51 -1.25 -8.01 5.18
CA LEU A 51 -1.37 -6.60 5.57
C LEU A 51 -2.82 -6.17 5.79
N GLU A 52 -3.75 -6.68 4.99
CA GLU A 52 -5.19 -6.39 5.12
C GLU A 52 -5.71 -6.73 6.52
N MET A 53 -5.30 -7.87 7.08
CA MET A 53 -5.67 -8.25 8.45
C MET A 53 -5.21 -7.20 9.48
N LEU A 54 -3.98 -6.70 9.34
CA LEU A 54 -3.40 -5.73 10.27
C LEU A 54 -4.02 -4.33 10.10
N VAL A 55 -4.25 -3.91 8.85
CA VAL A 55 -4.92 -2.63 8.53
C VAL A 55 -6.33 -2.63 9.10
N ASN A 56 -7.11 -3.70 8.88
CA ASN A 56 -8.49 -3.79 9.37
C ASN A 56 -8.55 -3.81 10.90
N ARG A 57 -7.68 -4.58 11.57
CA ARG A 57 -7.59 -4.55 13.04
C ARG A 57 -7.25 -3.17 13.57
N ARG A 58 -6.29 -2.48 12.94
CA ARG A 58 -5.92 -1.11 13.34
C ARG A 58 -7.10 -0.14 13.18
N MET A 59 -7.88 -0.24 12.11
CA MET A 59 -9.09 0.57 11.93
C MET A 59 -10.14 0.26 13.01
N GLY A 60 -10.33 -1.02 13.35
CA GLY A 60 -11.22 -1.42 14.44
C GLY A 60 -10.84 -0.78 15.77
N PHE A 61 -9.56 -0.81 16.15
CA PHE A 61 -9.09 -0.16 17.38
C PHE A 61 -9.24 1.35 17.35
N LYS A 62 -9.06 2.01 16.20
CA LYS A 62 -9.33 3.46 16.08
C LYS A 62 -10.79 3.80 16.38
N ARG A 63 -11.74 2.99 15.89
CA ARG A 63 -13.18 3.18 16.17
C ARG A 63 -13.49 3.01 17.65
N LEU A 64 -12.93 1.98 18.29
CA LEU A 64 -13.13 1.76 19.73
C LEU A 64 -12.61 2.92 20.60
N ILE A 65 -11.52 3.58 20.17
CA ILE A 65 -11.01 4.80 20.83
C ILE A 65 -12.01 5.95 20.69
N GLU A 66 -12.56 6.15 19.48
CA GLU A 66 -13.56 7.20 19.19
C GLU A 66 -14.86 6.96 19.98
N GLU A 67 -15.23 5.70 20.23
CA GLU A 67 -16.37 5.30 21.06
C GLU A 67 -16.12 5.43 22.58
N GLY A 68 -14.89 5.77 23.01
CA GLY A 68 -14.53 5.98 24.41
C GLY A 68 -14.22 4.72 25.22
N ASN A 69 -14.18 3.54 24.60
CA ASN A 69 -13.88 2.27 25.26
C ASN A 69 -12.38 2.14 25.54
N ASP A 70 -11.95 1.95 26.80
CA ASP A 70 -10.56 1.63 27.18
C ASP A 70 -9.48 2.40 26.35
N ALA A 71 -9.72 3.69 26.10
CA ALA A 71 -9.05 4.42 25.01
C ALA A 71 -7.52 4.30 25.04
N LYS A 72 -6.90 4.39 26.23
CA LYS A 72 -5.45 4.24 26.41
C LYS A 72 -4.91 2.87 25.97
N LYS A 73 -5.64 1.79 26.26
CA LYS A 73 -5.25 0.42 25.86
C LYS A 73 -5.30 0.26 24.35
N TYR A 74 -6.38 0.72 23.71
CA TYR A 74 -6.50 0.61 22.25
C TYR A 74 -5.57 1.56 21.51
N GLU A 75 -5.27 2.73 22.10
CA GLU A 75 -4.26 3.64 21.58
C GLU A 75 -2.88 2.99 21.54
N PHE A 76 -2.48 2.31 22.61
CA PHE A 76 -1.25 1.52 22.64
C PHE A 76 -1.24 0.46 21.53
N ILE A 77 -2.30 -0.36 21.43
CA ILE A 77 -2.38 -1.44 20.44
C ILE A 77 -2.35 -0.90 19.00
N GLN A 78 -3.12 0.15 18.67
CA GLN A 78 -3.13 0.71 17.32
C GLN A 78 -1.77 1.32 16.95
N ASN A 79 -1.04 1.89 17.92
CA ASN A 79 0.32 2.40 17.73
C ASN A 79 1.32 1.27 17.47
N THR A 80 1.21 0.15 18.20
CA THR A 80 2.02 -1.05 17.91
C THR A 80 1.74 -1.58 16.50
N LEU A 81 0.47 -1.68 16.10
CA LEU A 81 0.10 -2.11 14.75
C LEU A 81 0.61 -1.14 13.68
N LYS A 82 0.54 0.18 13.94
CA LYS A 82 1.15 1.20 13.07
C LYS A 82 2.64 0.93 12.89
N GLY A 83 3.37 0.66 13.98
CA GLY A 83 4.80 0.36 13.95
C GLY A 83 5.15 -0.84 13.06
N VAL A 84 4.35 -1.91 13.11
CA VAL A 84 4.53 -3.06 12.21
C VAL A 84 4.21 -2.69 10.75
N LEU A 85 3.11 -1.95 10.53
CA LEU A 85 2.66 -1.59 9.20
C LEU A 85 3.62 -0.65 8.46
N VAL A 86 4.29 0.29 9.15
CA VAL A 86 5.24 1.19 8.48
C VAL A 86 6.47 0.47 7.93
N SER A 87 6.79 -0.72 8.43
CA SER A 87 7.92 -1.53 7.99
C SER A 87 7.65 -2.32 6.70
N CYS A 88 6.39 -2.45 6.26
CA CYS A 88 6.04 -3.35 5.15
C CYS A 88 6.61 -2.90 3.79
N PHE A 89 6.74 -1.60 3.57
CA PHE A 89 7.34 -1.05 2.35
C PHE A 89 8.83 -1.36 2.26
N GLY A 90 9.57 -1.13 3.36
CA GLY A 90 10.99 -1.47 3.45
C GLY A 90 11.24 -2.97 3.31
N TYR A 91 10.34 -3.79 3.85
CA TYR A 91 10.41 -5.25 3.69
C TYR A 91 10.41 -5.70 2.22
N LEU A 92 9.59 -5.08 1.34
CA LEU A 92 9.58 -5.44 -0.08
C LEU A 92 10.92 -5.18 -0.79
N GLY A 93 11.64 -4.13 -0.38
CA GLY A 93 12.94 -3.74 -0.93
C GLY A 93 14.14 -4.39 -0.22
N PHE A 94 13.92 -5.12 0.87
CA PHE A 94 15.00 -5.70 1.65
C PHE A 94 15.56 -6.97 0.99
N LYS A 95 16.86 -7.00 0.73
CA LYS A 95 17.55 -8.07 -0.01
C LYS A 95 17.32 -9.48 0.57
N ASN A 96 17.17 -9.61 1.89
CA ASN A 96 17.01 -10.91 2.56
C ASN A 96 15.54 -11.21 2.93
N ALA A 97 14.58 -10.42 2.45
CA ALA A 97 13.16 -10.67 2.70
C ALA A 97 12.67 -11.86 1.87
N LYS A 98 12.08 -12.87 2.54
CA LYS A 98 11.51 -14.05 1.87
C LYS A 98 10.40 -13.71 0.87
N PHE A 99 9.57 -12.72 1.19
CA PHE A 99 8.56 -12.18 0.29
C PHE A 99 8.93 -10.77 -0.18
N GLY A 100 10.23 -10.51 -0.37
CA GLY A 100 10.74 -9.30 -1.00
C GLY A 100 10.70 -9.41 -2.52
N ARG A 101 10.44 -8.29 -3.19
CA ARG A 101 10.57 -8.16 -4.66
C ARG A 101 10.72 -6.69 -5.04
N VAL A 102 11.80 -6.36 -5.74
CA VAL A 102 12.12 -4.98 -6.13
C VAL A 102 11.01 -4.36 -6.97
N GLU A 103 10.42 -5.11 -7.90
CA GLU A 103 9.30 -4.64 -8.72
C GLU A 103 8.05 -4.35 -7.88
N ALA A 104 7.79 -5.12 -6.83
CA ALA A 104 6.69 -4.81 -5.91
C ALA A 104 6.99 -3.52 -5.13
N HIS A 105 8.24 -3.33 -4.70
CA HIS A 105 8.67 -2.12 -4.01
C HIS A 105 8.54 -0.87 -4.91
N THR A 106 8.99 -0.94 -6.16
CA THR A 106 8.85 0.17 -7.13
C THR A 106 7.41 0.41 -7.57
N ALA A 107 6.56 -0.62 -7.61
CA ALA A 107 5.14 -0.44 -7.86
C ALA A 107 4.46 0.38 -6.75
N VAL A 108 4.84 0.17 -5.49
CA VAL A 108 4.34 0.99 -4.37
C VAL A 108 4.74 2.45 -4.54
N THR A 109 6.00 2.73 -4.88
CA THR A 109 6.48 4.11 -5.04
C THR A 109 5.85 4.81 -6.24
N ALA A 110 5.69 4.12 -7.37
CA ALA A 110 5.04 4.68 -8.55
C ALA A 110 3.57 5.06 -8.28
N LEU A 111 2.80 4.17 -7.66
CA LEU A 111 1.41 4.45 -7.30
C LEU A 111 1.28 5.50 -6.20
N ALA A 112 2.24 5.55 -5.28
CA ALA A 112 2.30 6.60 -4.28
C ALA A 112 2.56 7.97 -4.89
N ARG A 113 3.49 8.06 -5.84
CA ARG A 113 3.77 9.27 -6.60
C ARG A 113 2.52 9.78 -7.31
N GLU A 114 1.79 8.88 -7.99
CA GLU A 114 0.53 9.22 -8.64
C GLU A 114 -0.49 9.81 -7.65
N VAL A 115 -0.62 9.23 -6.45
CA VAL A 115 -1.52 9.75 -5.41
C VAL A 115 -1.05 11.12 -4.90
N MET A 116 0.25 11.32 -4.70
CA MET A 116 0.80 12.58 -4.21
C MET A 116 0.65 13.70 -5.24
N LEU A 117 0.87 13.42 -6.53
CA LEU A 117 0.64 14.39 -7.62
C LEU A 117 -0.83 14.82 -7.67
N LYS A 118 -1.77 13.86 -7.64
CA LYS A 118 -3.21 14.20 -7.55
C LYS A 118 -3.56 15.00 -6.29
N THR A 119 -2.89 14.71 -5.17
CA THR A 119 -3.10 15.45 -3.92
C THR A 119 -2.58 16.88 -4.02
N GLN A 120 -1.45 17.07 -4.72
CA GLN A 120 -0.92 18.40 -5.04
C GLN A 120 -1.92 19.19 -5.90
N ASP A 121 -2.40 18.60 -7.00
CA ASP A 121 -3.36 19.25 -7.90
C ASP A 121 -4.61 19.73 -7.12
N ILE A 122 -5.18 18.85 -6.27
CA ILE A 122 -6.32 19.19 -5.41
C ILE A 122 -5.98 20.32 -4.43
N GLY A 123 -4.77 20.30 -3.86
CA GLY A 123 -4.32 21.36 -2.94
C GLY A 123 -4.21 22.72 -3.63
N GLU A 124 -3.66 22.75 -4.84
CA GLU A 124 -3.53 23.97 -5.65
C GLU A 124 -4.90 24.52 -6.07
N GLU A 125 -5.85 23.66 -6.43
CA GLU A 125 -7.26 24.04 -6.68
C GLU A 125 -7.93 24.67 -5.45
N MET A 126 -7.50 24.29 -4.24
CA MET A 126 -7.96 24.88 -2.98
C MET A 126 -7.20 26.16 -2.59
N GLY A 127 -6.28 26.65 -3.43
CA GLY A 127 -5.46 27.83 -3.17
C GLY A 127 -4.28 27.58 -2.22
N LEU A 128 -3.87 26.33 -2.02
CA LEU A 128 -2.67 25.98 -1.26
C LEU A 128 -1.44 25.97 -2.17
N GLU A 129 -0.29 26.40 -1.62
CA GLU A 129 0.99 26.33 -2.31
C GLU A 129 1.79 25.11 -1.83
N MET A 130 2.25 24.28 -2.77
CA MET A 130 3.10 23.13 -2.46
C MET A 130 4.56 23.58 -2.30
N ILE A 131 5.05 23.58 -1.05
CA ILE A 131 6.43 23.96 -0.74
C ILE A 131 7.41 22.79 -0.95
N HIS A 132 6.99 21.56 -0.59
CA HIS A 132 7.85 20.39 -0.66
C HIS A 132 7.06 19.08 -0.67
N GLY A 133 7.54 18.09 -1.45
CA GLY A 133 6.98 16.74 -1.51
C GLY A 133 8.06 15.67 -1.63
N ILE A 134 7.94 14.60 -0.84
CA ILE A 134 8.82 13.43 -0.89
C ILE A 134 7.96 12.18 -1.02
N VAL A 135 8.43 11.25 -1.86
CA VAL A 135 7.89 9.89 -2.03
C VAL A 135 9.00 8.90 -1.72
#